data_AF-A0A8H6TPI1-F1
#
_entry.id   AF-A0A8H6TPI1-F1
#
_cell.length_a   1.000
_cell.length_b   1.000
_cell.length_c   1.000
_cell.angle_alpha   90.00
_cell.angle_beta   90.00
_cell.angle_gamma   90.00
#
_symmetry.space_group_name_H-M   'P 1'
#
loop_
_entity.id
_entity.type
_entity.pdbx_description
1 polymer ?
#
loop_
_entity_poly.entity_id
_entity_poly.type
_entity_poly.pdbx_seq_one_letter_code
_entity_poly.pdbx_strand_id
1 'polypeptide(L)'
;MSSQAAVFTTQTPYPLPPQSFIIPTAWSRYQLSQLVNKALSLPKPVPFDFLLRGDILRSSLADWCTQNGVGEEETLEIEYIESVLPPQKMADLPHDEWVSAVSCQLDRCFLTASYDGQLRAFDYSQKQTWSTPVHRAAITSFCIVPNAEASIVATASHDLTAQLTRIDPEDSSQASKPLASLHLHTEPVSAISANAAGSQLLTASWDGLVGLWSTEIPDEDEVAEPATVERKKRRKVEENRPKRKAPSLVLKSHSGRVSGVSFSDGDEAYSCGFDSTLRSWDLEHGTCSERPFLALSVSDAAVLASSTDRTVTQYDLRDPSPNASVTMIHPATPSCLARAQTNSHQLLTGAYDGVARIWDLRSVKTTTPVATFQVWDEKKILSVDWRAGGTVAIGGEGGLGVWKAWETLPKTSATLTLRIIKSFVFRTERSLVLHNINLESTSVGQLKDMARAAVATQSGWKPFRNVALDTMKLYTQAHGAKTTNLIINLDHDEWILNDDEKLLADAGFQNETEVSFFNYDLYNEFKANPQTSWDC
;
A
#
# COMPACT_ATOMS: atom_id res chain seq x y z
N MET A 1 -15.16 -39.71 20.87
CA MET A 1 -14.68 -38.41 20.33
C MET A 1 -15.92 -37.58 20.13
N SER A 2 -16.10 -36.47 20.87
CA SER A 2 -17.24 -35.60 20.63
C SER A 2 -17.11 -34.99 19.24
N SER A 3 -18.22 -34.93 18.52
CA SER A 3 -18.31 -34.43 17.16
C SER A 3 -19.52 -33.52 17.08
N GLN A 4 -19.35 -32.37 16.44
CA GLN A 4 -20.40 -31.40 16.23
C GLN A 4 -20.71 -31.29 14.74
N ALA A 5 -21.98 -31.01 14.44
CA ALA A 5 -22.37 -30.66 13.08
C ALA A 5 -21.95 -29.21 12.80
N ALA A 6 -21.26 -28.99 11.68
CA ALA A 6 -20.85 -27.67 11.25
C ALA A 6 -21.28 -27.40 9.81
N VAL A 7 -21.67 -26.16 9.55
CA VAL A 7 -21.99 -25.65 8.22
C VAL A 7 -20.90 -24.65 7.85
N PHE A 8 -20.26 -24.89 6.70
CA PHE A 8 -19.22 -24.01 6.20
C PHE A 8 -19.81 -22.96 5.26
N THR A 9 -19.53 -21.70 5.54
CA THR A 9 -19.84 -20.55 4.67
C THR A 9 -18.54 -19.89 4.23
N THR A 10 -18.55 -19.20 3.10
CA THR A 10 -17.38 -18.45 2.66
C THR A 10 -17.75 -17.32 1.73
N GLN A 11 -16.89 -16.30 1.70
CA GLN A 11 -16.88 -15.22 0.71
C GLN A 11 -15.69 -15.37 -0.26
N THR A 12 -14.91 -16.45 -0.13
CA THR A 12 -13.76 -16.74 -1.00
C THR A 12 -14.21 -17.31 -2.36
N PRO A 13 -13.34 -17.31 -3.39
CA PRO A 13 -13.64 -17.92 -4.69
C PRO A 13 -13.79 -19.45 -4.67
N TYR A 14 -13.68 -20.09 -3.49
CA TYR A 14 -13.70 -21.54 -3.33
C TYR A 14 -14.92 -22.03 -2.53
N PRO A 15 -16.16 -21.86 -3.02
CA PRO A 15 -17.34 -22.23 -2.25
C PRO A 15 -17.48 -23.75 -2.10
N LEU A 16 -17.70 -24.19 -0.87
CA LEU A 16 -18.11 -25.55 -0.56
C LEU A 16 -19.62 -25.71 -0.80
N PRO A 17 -20.09 -26.90 -1.19
CA PRO A 17 -21.53 -27.20 -1.23
C PRO A 17 -22.14 -26.95 0.16
N PRO A 18 -23.36 -26.37 0.26
CA PRO A 18 -24.04 -26.13 1.53
C PRO A 18 -24.51 -27.45 2.12
N GLN A 19 -23.59 -28.16 2.77
CA GLN A 19 -23.81 -29.44 3.42
C GLN A 19 -23.31 -29.36 4.87
N SER A 20 -23.97 -30.09 5.76
CA SER A 20 -23.52 -30.22 7.14
C SER A 20 -22.42 -31.28 7.22
N PHE A 21 -21.30 -30.91 7.84
CA PHE A 21 -20.17 -31.80 8.09
C PHE A 21 -20.14 -32.17 9.57
N ILE A 22 -19.93 -33.45 9.87
CA ILE A 22 -19.68 -33.90 11.24
C ILE A 22 -18.18 -33.79 11.49
N ILE A 23 -17.79 -32.83 12.32
CA ILE A 23 -16.39 -32.53 12.62
C ILE A 23 -16.04 -32.89 14.08
N PRO A 24 -14.90 -33.55 14.33
CA PRO A 24 -14.38 -33.75 15.68
C PRO A 24 -14.09 -32.41 16.37
N THR A 25 -14.52 -32.26 17.62
CA THR A 25 -14.30 -31.04 18.42
C THR A 25 -12.83 -30.81 18.80
N ALA A 26 -12.01 -31.86 18.76
CA ALA A 26 -10.56 -31.76 18.95
C ALA A 26 -9.84 -31.06 17.78
N TRP A 27 -10.54 -30.79 16.67
CA TRP A 27 -9.91 -30.20 15.51
C TRP A 27 -9.54 -28.74 15.72
N SER A 28 -8.37 -28.40 15.20
CA SER A 28 -7.85 -27.03 15.13
C SER A 28 -7.87 -26.52 13.69
N ARG A 29 -7.49 -25.25 13.50
CA ARG A 29 -7.37 -24.59 12.19
C ARG A 29 -6.71 -25.48 11.12
N TYR A 30 -5.59 -26.13 11.44
CA TYR A 30 -4.84 -26.91 10.46
C TYR A 30 -5.67 -28.07 9.86
N GLN A 31 -6.36 -28.83 10.71
CA GLN A 31 -7.16 -29.98 10.29
C GLN A 31 -8.41 -29.54 9.53
N LEU A 32 -9.04 -28.46 9.96
CA LEU A 32 -10.17 -27.87 9.23
C LEU A 32 -9.73 -27.38 7.84
N SER A 33 -8.56 -26.73 7.73
CA SER A 33 -8.01 -26.30 6.45
C SER A 33 -7.70 -27.49 5.54
N GLN A 34 -7.17 -28.60 6.08
CA GLN A 34 -6.98 -29.84 5.31
C GLN A 34 -8.31 -30.42 4.81
N LEU A 35 -9.37 -30.40 5.62
CA LEU A 35 -10.70 -30.85 5.21
C LEU A 35 -11.20 -30.02 4.03
N VAL A 36 -11.14 -28.70 4.13
CA VAL A 36 -11.60 -27.79 3.06
C VAL A 36 -10.82 -28.04 1.77
N ASN A 37 -9.49 -28.12 1.84
CA ASN A 37 -8.65 -28.42 0.68
C ASN A 37 -8.98 -29.77 0.03
N LYS A 38 -9.23 -30.80 0.84
CA LYS A 38 -9.59 -32.13 0.35
C LYS A 38 -10.98 -32.16 -0.27
N ALA A 39 -11.95 -31.48 0.35
CA ALA A 39 -13.32 -31.38 -0.16
C ALA A 39 -13.38 -30.64 -1.51
N LEU A 40 -12.56 -29.60 -1.68
CA LEU A 40 -12.44 -28.83 -2.92
C LEU A 40 -11.53 -29.48 -3.96
N SER A 41 -10.75 -30.50 -3.60
CA SER A 41 -9.76 -31.16 -4.48
C SER A 41 -8.81 -30.16 -5.18
N LEU A 42 -8.34 -29.15 -4.43
CA LEU A 42 -7.46 -28.12 -4.99
C LEU A 42 -6.09 -28.71 -5.38
N PRO A 43 -5.52 -28.34 -6.55
CA PRO A 43 -4.22 -28.86 -7.00
C PRO A 43 -3.06 -28.38 -6.13
N LYS A 44 -3.20 -27.20 -5.52
CA LYS A 44 -2.26 -26.63 -4.55
C LYS A 44 -3.03 -26.35 -3.24
N PRO A 45 -2.55 -26.82 -2.09
CA PRO A 45 -3.22 -26.56 -0.83
C PRO A 45 -3.14 -25.08 -0.47
N VAL A 46 -4.29 -24.47 -0.19
CA VAL A 46 -4.44 -23.08 0.24
C VAL A 46 -4.70 -23.07 1.75
N PRO A 47 -3.92 -22.31 2.55
CA PRO A 47 -4.19 -22.22 3.99
C PRO A 47 -5.45 -21.38 4.23
N PHE A 48 -6.33 -21.87 5.11
CA PHE A 48 -7.57 -21.20 5.49
C PHE A 48 -7.60 -20.88 6.99
N ASP A 49 -8.18 -19.73 7.34
CA ASP A 49 -8.56 -19.33 8.68
C ASP A 49 -10.09 -19.47 8.83
N PHE A 50 -10.54 -19.69 10.06
CA PHE A 50 -11.94 -19.99 10.37
C PHE A 50 -12.47 -18.97 11.36
N LEU A 51 -13.59 -18.35 11.02
CA LEU A 51 -14.31 -17.36 11.81
C LEU A 51 -15.59 -18.00 12.34
N LEU A 52 -15.75 -18.00 13.67
CA LEU A 52 -16.97 -18.48 14.34
C LEU A 52 -17.59 -17.32 15.10
N ARG A 53 -18.82 -16.92 14.73
CA ARG A 53 -19.53 -15.75 15.32
C ARG A 53 -18.67 -14.47 15.36
N GLY A 54 -17.82 -14.26 14.35
CA GLY A 54 -16.90 -13.12 14.31
C GLY A 54 -15.59 -13.31 15.09
N ASP A 55 -15.29 -14.48 15.65
CA ASP A 55 -14.01 -14.75 16.31
C ASP A 55 -13.14 -15.71 15.49
N ILE A 56 -11.88 -15.35 15.26
CA ILE A 56 -10.94 -16.22 14.53
C ILE A 56 -10.51 -17.39 15.44
N LEU A 57 -10.67 -18.62 14.95
CA LEU A 57 -10.30 -19.83 15.66
C LEU A 57 -8.77 -19.96 15.79
N ARG A 58 -8.26 -19.83 17.01
CA ARG A 58 -6.83 -20.03 17.34
C ARG A 58 -6.54 -21.33 18.10
N SER A 59 -7.54 -21.88 18.79
CA SER A 59 -7.45 -23.10 19.61
C SER A 59 -8.16 -24.28 18.93
N SER A 60 -8.49 -25.32 19.70
CA SER A 60 -9.44 -26.34 19.25
C SER A 60 -10.88 -25.81 19.28
N LEU A 61 -11.76 -26.44 18.50
CA LEU A 61 -13.20 -26.15 18.55
C LEU A 61 -13.78 -26.42 19.93
N ALA A 62 -13.32 -27.45 20.63
CA ALA A 62 -13.74 -27.76 22.00
C ALA A 62 -13.45 -26.60 22.97
N ASP A 63 -12.24 -26.04 22.93
CA ASP A 63 -11.86 -24.90 23.78
C ASP A 63 -12.69 -23.66 23.44
N TRP A 64 -12.99 -23.45 22.15
CA TRP A 64 -13.81 -22.32 21.72
C TRP A 64 -15.28 -22.47 22.15
N CYS A 65 -15.86 -23.68 22.02
CA CYS A 65 -17.23 -23.96 22.44
C CYS A 65 -17.40 -23.79 23.95
N THR A 66 -16.43 -24.25 24.76
CA THR A 66 -16.46 -24.06 26.21
C THR A 66 -16.36 -22.59 26.62
N GLN A 67 -15.54 -21.79 25.93
CA GLN A 67 -15.40 -20.35 26.19
C GLN A 67 -16.65 -19.55 25.85
N ASN A 68 -17.35 -19.92 24.78
CA ASN A 68 -18.54 -19.20 24.30
C ASN A 68 -19.87 -19.84 24.75
N GLY A 69 -19.83 -20.88 25.59
CA GLY A 69 -21.01 -21.53 26.15
C GLY A 69 -21.91 -22.23 25.12
N VAL A 70 -21.32 -22.76 24.05
CA VAL A 70 -22.04 -23.44 22.96
C VAL A 70 -22.29 -24.90 23.34
N GLY A 71 -23.53 -25.37 23.19
CA GLY A 71 -23.94 -26.73 23.55
C GLY A 71 -23.40 -27.79 22.56
N GLU A 72 -23.22 -29.03 23.03
CA GLU A 72 -22.70 -30.12 22.20
C GLU A 72 -23.59 -30.50 21.00
N GLU A 73 -24.90 -30.17 21.04
CA GLU A 73 -25.86 -30.44 19.98
C GLU A 73 -26.09 -29.26 19.02
N GLU A 74 -25.51 -28.09 19.30
CA GLU A 74 -25.70 -26.90 18.48
C GLU A 74 -24.87 -27.00 17.19
N THR A 75 -25.48 -26.60 16.06
CA THR A 75 -24.79 -26.57 14.78
C THR A 75 -23.88 -25.35 14.69
N LEU A 76 -22.59 -25.57 14.44
CA LEU A 76 -21.61 -24.51 14.30
C LEU A 76 -21.66 -23.90 12.89
N GLU A 77 -21.87 -22.60 12.80
CA GLU A 77 -21.66 -21.85 11.56
C GLU A 77 -20.20 -21.39 11.51
N ILE A 78 -19.45 -21.94 10.56
CA ILE A 78 -18.02 -21.66 10.40
C ILE A 78 -17.81 -20.97 9.07
N GLU A 79 -17.51 -19.68 9.11
CA GLU A 79 -17.05 -18.97 7.93
C GLU A 79 -15.55 -19.23 7.74
N TYR A 80 -15.11 -19.62 6.54
CA TYR A 80 -13.68 -19.77 6.25
C TYR A 80 -13.19 -18.75 5.23
N ILE A 81 -11.97 -18.27 5.46
CA ILE A 81 -11.30 -17.22 4.71
C ILE A 81 -9.87 -17.65 4.37
N GLU A 82 -9.31 -17.12 3.30
CA GLU A 82 -7.90 -17.35 2.98
C GLU A 82 -7.00 -16.78 4.09
N SER A 83 -6.04 -17.59 4.53
CA SER A 83 -5.18 -17.25 5.64
C SER A 83 -4.14 -16.22 5.30
N VAL A 84 -3.88 -15.34 6.28
CA VAL A 84 -2.76 -14.41 6.18
C VAL A 84 -1.42 -15.13 6.28
N LEU A 85 -0.67 -15.20 5.16
CA LEU A 85 0.71 -15.69 5.17
C LEU A 85 1.59 -14.71 5.95
N PRO A 86 2.61 -15.21 6.66
CA PRO A 86 3.52 -14.35 7.39
C PRO A 86 4.23 -13.39 6.41
N PRO A 87 4.28 -12.08 6.72
CA PRO A 87 4.95 -11.11 5.87
C PRO A 87 6.45 -11.40 5.80
N GLN A 88 7.04 -11.18 4.62
CA GLN A 88 8.45 -11.45 4.35
C GLN A 88 9.23 -10.13 4.25
N LYS A 89 10.37 -10.05 4.94
CA LYS A 89 11.27 -8.90 4.85
C LYS A 89 11.90 -8.86 3.46
N MET A 90 11.73 -7.76 2.73
CA MET A 90 12.33 -7.56 1.41
C MET A 90 13.64 -6.78 1.49
N ALA A 91 13.63 -5.67 2.23
CA ALA A 91 14.77 -4.76 2.32
C ALA A 91 14.84 -4.07 3.68
N ASP A 92 16.05 -3.65 4.04
CA ASP A 92 16.32 -2.77 5.17
C ASP A 92 17.29 -1.69 4.70
N LEU A 93 16.86 -0.45 4.74
CA LEU A 93 17.57 0.70 4.22
C LEU A 93 17.96 1.61 5.39
N PRO A 94 19.20 1.51 5.90
CA PRO A 94 19.65 2.33 6.99
C PRO A 94 19.66 3.80 6.57
N HIS A 95 19.27 4.67 7.50
CA HIS A 95 19.36 6.12 7.35
C HIS A 95 20.26 6.67 8.45
N ASP A 96 20.89 7.82 8.19
CA ASP A 96 21.74 8.49 9.17
C ASP A 96 20.93 9.08 10.33
N GLU A 97 19.69 9.47 10.03
CA GLU A 97 18.74 10.07 10.98
C GLU A 97 17.39 9.35 10.92
N TRP A 98 16.56 9.58 11.94
CA TRP A 98 15.25 8.94 12.06
C TRP A 98 14.34 9.27 10.86
N VAL A 99 13.57 8.28 10.42
CA VAL A 99 12.59 8.43 9.35
C VAL A 99 11.23 8.74 9.98
N SER A 100 10.72 9.94 9.75
CA SER A 100 9.46 10.43 10.34
C SER A 100 8.24 9.90 9.62
N ALA A 101 8.28 9.88 8.30
CA ALA A 101 7.19 9.43 7.44
C ALA A 101 7.72 8.65 6.24
N VAL A 102 6.89 7.75 5.71
CA VAL A 102 7.20 6.90 4.56
C VAL A 102 6.00 6.81 3.64
N SER A 103 6.23 6.70 2.34
CA SER A 103 5.20 6.34 1.38
C SER A 103 5.70 5.40 0.29
N CYS A 104 4.86 4.44 -0.08
CA CYS A 104 5.04 3.45 -1.13
C CYS A 104 3.96 3.57 -2.22
N GLN A 105 3.23 4.69 -2.27
CA GLN A 105 2.14 4.92 -3.21
C GLN A 105 2.61 5.14 -4.66
N LEU A 106 3.84 5.57 -4.87
CA LEU A 106 4.41 5.74 -6.21
C LEU A 106 4.92 4.40 -6.76
N ASP A 107 4.67 4.18 -8.04
CA ASP A 107 5.22 3.04 -8.76
C ASP A 107 6.74 3.15 -8.77
N ARG A 108 7.43 2.05 -8.48
CA ARG A 108 8.90 1.91 -8.58
C ARG A 108 9.74 2.71 -7.57
N CYS A 109 9.13 3.52 -6.70
CA CYS A 109 9.89 4.24 -5.69
C CYS A 109 9.21 4.32 -4.32
N PHE A 110 10.04 4.25 -3.28
CA PHE A 110 9.69 4.55 -1.90
C PHE A 110 10.16 5.95 -1.56
N LEU A 111 9.26 6.78 -1.03
CA LEU A 111 9.61 8.09 -0.50
C LEU A 111 9.80 8.00 1.01
N THR A 112 10.83 8.66 1.52
CA THR A 112 11.07 8.80 2.94
C THR A 112 11.33 10.26 3.29
N ALA A 113 10.75 10.68 4.41
CA ALA A 113 11.09 11.93 5.07
C ALA A 113 11.90 11.66 6.33
N SER A 114 12.96 12.41 6.53
CA SER A 114 13.84 12.25 7.67
C SER A 114 13.90 13.50 8.54
N TYR A 115 14.33 13.30 9.79
CA TYR A 115 14.55 14.36 10.77
C TYR A 115 15.69 15.32 10.38
N ASP A 116 16.50 14.96 9.39
CA ASP A 116 17.53 15.85 8.81
C ASP A 116 16.96 16.96 7.90
N GLY A 117 15.64 16.96 7.64
CA GLY A 117 14.98 17.95 6.78
C GLY A 117 15.00 17.59 5.29
N GLN A 118 15.45 16.37 4.94
CA GLN A 118 15.54 15.91 3.56
C GLN A 118 14.43 14.91 3.22
N LEU A 119 13.96 15.00 1.97
CA LEU A 119 13.13 13.99 1.34
C LEU A 119 14.02 13.13 0.44
N ARG A 120 13.89 11.80 0.54
CA ARG A 120 14.65 10.84 -0.27
C ARG A 120 13.71 9.92 -1.03
N ALA A 121 14.16 9.46 -2.19
CA ALA A 121 13.50 8.41 -2.95
C ALA A 121 14.44 7.21 -3.11
N PHE A 122 13.90 6.02 -2.91
CA PHE A 122 14.59 4.74 -3.06
C PHE A 122 13.88 3.88 -4.09
N ASP A 123 14.65 3.23 -4.95
CA ASP A 123 14.12 2.22 -5.86
C ASP A 123 13.97 0.86 -5.14
N TYR A 124 13.20 -0.07 -5.72
CA TYR A 124 13.10 -1.46 -5.27
C TYR A 124 14.45 -2.19 -5.28
N SER A 125 15.42 -1.70 -6.07
CA SER A 125 16.81 -2.15 -6.05
C SER A 125 17.60 -1.71 -4.82
N GLN A 126 16.95 -1.08 -3.82
CA GLN A 126 17.55 -0.62 -2.56
C GLN A 126 18.58 0.50 -2.74
N LYS A 127 18.55 1.17 -3.89
CA LYS A 127 19.44 2.28 -4.19
C LYS A 127 18.69 3.60 -4.01
N GLN A 128 19.33 4.56 -3.33
CA GLN A 128 18.86 5.94 -3.30
C GLN A 128 18.96 6.53 -4.71
N THR A 129 17.83 6.91 -5.29
CA THR A 129 17.76 7.52 -6.62
C THR A 129 17.85 9.04 -6.52
N TRP A 130 17.21 9.61 -5.51
CA TRP A 130 17.01 11.04 -5.38
C TRP A 130 17.01 11.48 -3.91
N SER A 131 17.51 12.69 -3.66
CA SER A 131 17.56 13.31 -2.33
C SER A 131 17.55 14.82 -2.48
N THR A 132 16.61 15.48 -1.81
CA THR A 132 16.54 16.95 -1.78
C THR A 132 16.30 17.44 -0.35
N PRO A 133 17.04 18.48 0.10
CA PRO A 133 16.71 19.23 1.30
C PRO A 133 15.51 20.15 1.03
N VAL A 134 14.38 19.89 1.69
CA VAL A 134 13.15 20.70 1.55
C VAL A 134 13.03 21.70 2.70
N HIS A 135 13.37 21.26 3.92
CA HIS A 135 13.22 22.04 5.14
C HIS A 135 14.56 22.26 5.85
N ARG A 136 14.58 23.24 6.76
CA ARG A 136 15.74 23.52 7.63
C ARG A 136 15.68 22.79 8.96
N ALA A 137 14.53 22.22 9.29
CA ALA A 137 14.26 21.46 10.49
C ALA A 137 13.68 20.09 10.11
N ALA A 138 13.48 19.25 11.12
CA ALA A 138 12.91 17.92 10.95
C ALA A 138 11.54 17.95 10.28
N ILE A 139 11.37 17.10 9.26
CA ILE A 139 10.08 16.86 8.63
C ILE A 139 9.29 15.95 9.56
N THR A 140 8.05 16.32 9.90
CA THR A 140 7.18 15.54 10.79
C THR A 140 6.32 14.54 10.03
N SER A 141 5.82 14.96 8.87
CA SER A 141 4.88 14.19 8.05
C SER A 141 5.00 14.64 6.60
N PHE A 142 4.65 13.77 5.66
CA PHE A 142 4.47 14.15 4.26
C PHE A 142 3.33 13.33 3.64
N CYS A 143 2.76 13.87 2.56
CA CYS A 143 1.72 13.22 1.77
C CYS A 143 1.98 13.48 0.28
N ILE A 144 1.65 12.49 -0.55
CA ILE A 144 1.69 12.63 -2.01
C ILE A 144 0.33 13.14 -2.46
N VAL A 145 0.32 14.22 -3.23
CA VAL A 145 -0.91 14.75 -3.81
C VAL A 145 -1.24 13.90 -5.03
N PRO A 146 -2.40 13.21 -5.06
CA PRO A 146 -2.81 12.43 -6.21
C PRO A 146 -3.15 13.38 -7.37
N ASN A 147 -2.20 13.59 -8.28
CA ASN A 147 -2.40 14.32 -9.54
C ASN A 147 -1.80 13.51 -10.70
N ALA A 148 -2.56 13.32 -11.77
CA ALA A 148 -2.20 12.46 -12.91
C ALA A 148 -1.03 13.02 -13.76
N GLU A 149 -0.73 14.31 -13.67
CA GLU A 149 0.25 14.97 -14.55
C GLU A 149 1.61 15.28 -13.90
N ALA A 150 1.68 15.40 -12.57
CA ALA A 150 2.91 15.69 -11.84
C ALA A 150 2.85 15.14 -10.42
N SER A 151 3.89 14.43 -9.99
CA SER A 151 4.04 13.97 -8.60
C SER A 151 4.38 15.16 -7.70
N ILE A 152 3.36 15.75 -7.09
CA ILE A 152 3.51 16.81 -6.09
C ILE A 152 3.53 16.17 -4.71
N VAL A 153 4.47 16.57 -3.86
CA VAL A 153 4.56 16.14 -2.47
C VAL A 153 4.34 17.34 -1.55
N ALA A 154 3.50 17.15 -0.56
CA ALA A 154 3.26 18.08 0.53
C ALA A 154 4.03 17.62 1.77
N THR A 155 4.89 18.47 2.32
CA THR A 155 5.70 18.18 3.51
C THR A 155 5.34 19.12 4.66
N ALA A 156 5.32 18.60 5.89
CA ALA A 156 5.13 19.35 7.13
C ALA A 156 6.39 19.27 7.99
N SER A 157 6.72 20.35 8.70
CA SER A 157 7.99 20.47 9.39
C SER A 157 7.89 21.19 10.73
N HIS A 158 8.90 20.94 11.58
CA HIS A 158 9.15 21.69 12.80
C HIS A 158 9.55 23.16 12.58
N ASP A 159 9.81 23.57 11.33
CA ASP A 159 10.10 24.98 10.98
C ASP A 159 8.85 25.88 10.89
N LEU A 160 7.71 25.39 11.39
CA LEU A 160 6.39 26.06 11.40
C LEU A 160 5.73 26.16 10.02
N THR A 161 6.37 25.63 8.98
CA THR A 161 5.87 25.72 7.60
C THR A 161 5.55 24.34 7.04
N ALA A 162 4.57 24.31 6.13
CA ALA A 162 4.40 23.20 5.21
C ALA A 162 4.83 23.66 3.80
N GLN A 163 5.35 22.74 2.98
CA GLN A 163 5.82 23.06 1.63
C GLN A 163 5.20 22.11 0.60
N LEU A 164 4.95 22.64 -0.60
CA LEU A 164 4.58 21.86 -1.78
C LEU A 164 5.75 21.83 -2.73
N THR A 165 6.21 20.63 -3.04
CA THR A 165 7.38 20.38 -3.89
C THR A 165 7.00 19.48 -5.04
N ARG A 166 7.35 19.86 -6.26
CA ARG A 166 7.27 18.97 -7.41
C ARG A 166 8.46 18.04 -7.40
N ILE A 167 8.19 16.74 -7.46
CA ILE A 167 9.20 15.69 -7.58
C ILE A 167 9.03 14.99 -8.93
N ASP A 168 10.16 14.63 -9.54
CA ASP A 168 10.21 13.78 -10.73
C ASP A 168 11.14 12.60 -10.40
N PRO A 169 10.61 11.52 -9.79
CA PRO A 169 11.44 10.46 -9.20
C PRO A 169 12.18 9.60 -10.23
N GLU A 170 11.75 9.59 -11.50
CA GLU A 170 12.36 8.80 -12.57
C GLU A 170 13.60 9.46 -13.18
N ASP A 171 13.69 10.79 -13.15
CA ASP A 171 14.77 11.53 -13.78
C ASP A 171 15.61 12.25 -12.72
N SER A 172 16.63 11.54 -12.22
CA SER A 172 17.62 12.10 -11.27
C SER A 172 18.33 13.38 -11.77
N SER A 173 18.22 13.71 -13.07
CA SER A 173 18.81 14.90 -13.66
C SER A 173 17.94 16.16 -13.49
N GLN A 174 16.63 16.03 -13.26
CA GLN A 174 15.76 17.16 -13.00
C GLN A 174 15.72 17.47 -11.49
N ALA A 175 16.18 18.66 -11.15
CA ALA A 175 16.13 19.15 -9.78
C ALA A 175 14.66 19.38 -9.36
N SER A 176 14.30 18.87 -8.20
CA SER A 176 12.99 19.15 -7.60
C SER A 176 12.76 20.63 -7.42
N LYS A 177 11.55 21.07 -7.75
CA LYS A 177 11.19 22.48 -7.71
C LYS A 177 10.24 22.73 -6.53
N PRO A 178 10.64 23.54 -5.53
CA PRO A 178 9.71 23.97 -4.50
C PRO A 178 8.69 24.94 -5.12
N LEU A 179 7.41 24.63 -5.01
CA LEU A 179 6.32 25.34 -5.67
C LEU A 179 5.75 26.40 -4.74
N ALA A 180 5.33 25.98 -3.53
CA ALA A 180 4.68 26.85 -2.56
C ALA A 180 5.07 26.52 -1.12
N SER A 181 4.94 27.52 -0.26
CA SER A 181 5.21 27.48 1.17
C SER A 181 3.98 28.00 1.93
N LEU A 182 3.39 27.14 2.74
CA LEU A 182 2.14 27.34 3.45
C LEU A 182 2.45 27.98 4.81
N HIS A 183 1.93 29.20 5.01
CA HIS A 183 2.20 29.99 6.21
C HIS A 183 0.91 30.28 6.98
N LEU A 184 0.75 29.64 8.13
CA LEU A 184 -0.39 29.83 9.04
C LEU A 184 0.04 29.62 10.48
N HIS A 185 0.74 28.51 10.72
CA HIS A 185 0.97 28.00 12.06
C HIS A 185 2.02 28.79 12.83
N THR A 186 1.81 28.89 14.15
CA THR A 186 2.76 29.54 15.08
C THR A 186 3.62 28.55 15.84
N GLU A 187 3.28 27.27 15.76
CA GLU A 187 3.93 26.13 16.40
C GLU A 187 4.22 25.03 15.35
N PRO A 188 5.01 23.99 15.67
CA PRO A 188 5.36 22.92 14.73
C PRO A 188 4.14 22.26 14.08
N VAL A 189 4.22 22.06 12.76
CA VAL A 189 3.20 21.34 11.99
C VAL A 189 3.40 19.85 12.23
N SER A 190 2.40 19.15 12.73
CA SER A 190 2.49 17.74 13.14
C SER A 190 2.12 16.77 12.03
N ALA A 191 1.09 17.06 11.25
CA ALA A 191 0.58 16.18 10.21
C ALA A 191 0.08 16.95 9.00
N ILE A 192 0.15 16.30 7.84
CA ILE A 192 -0.38 16.81 6.58
C ILE A 192 -1.10 15.69 5.82
N SER A 193 -2.24 16.01 5.24
CA SER A 193 -3.05 15.06 4.46
C SER A 193 -3.57 15.74 3.19
N ALA A 194 -3.72 14.98 2.11
CA ALA A 194 -4.29 15.43 0.84
C ALA A 194 -5.62 14.72 0.58
N ASN A 195 -6.55 15.40 -0.08
CA ASN A 195 -7.80 14.80 -0.53
C ASN A 195 -7.51 13.81 -1.69
N ALA A 196 -8.32 12.76 -1.84
CA ALA A 196 -8.31 11.82 -2.96
C ALA A 196 -8.40 12.51 -4.33
N ALA A 197 -9.11 13.64 -4.43
CA ALA A 197 -9.18 14.45 -5.65
C ALA A 197 -7.92 15.29 -5.93
N GLY A 198 -7.01 15.43 -4.96
CA GLY A 198 -5.78 16.22 -5.09
C GLY A 198 -5.99 17.73 -5.20
N SER A 199 -7.20 18.24 -4.90
CA SER A 199 -7.53 19.67 -4.96
C SER A 199 -7.28 20.42 -3.65
N GLN A 200 -7.28 19.70 -2.52
CA GLN A 200 -7.20 20.28 -1.18
C GLN A 200 -6.19 19.55 -0.29
N LEU A 201 -5.66 20.28 0.69
CA LEU A 201 -4.72 19.82 1.71
C LEU A 201 -5.18 20.26 3.09
N LEU A 202 -4.89 19.42 4.08
CA LEU A 202 -5.08 19.73 5.49
C LEU A 202 -3.74 19.71 6.21
N THR A 203 -3.52 20.72 7.04
CA THR A 203 -2.37 20.78 7.95
C THR A 203 -2.85 20.81 9.38
N ALA A 204 -2.18 20.07 10.25
CA ALA A 204 -2.41 20.07 11.69
C ALA A 204 -1.16 20.55 12.42
N SER A 205 -1.34 21.30 13.51
CA SER A 205 -0.24 21.91 14.25
C SER A 205 -0.43 21.80 15.76
N TRP A 206 0.67 21.97 16.48
CA TRP A 206 0.69 22.03 17.94
C TRP A 206 0.03 23.28 18.52
N ASP A 207 -0.29 24.28 17.68
CA ASP A 207 -1.05 25.48 18.06
C ASP A 207 -2.56 25.23 18.27
N GLY A 208 -3.05 24.00 17.99
CA GLY A 208 -4.47 23.65 18.11
C GLY A 208 -5.30 23.97 16.86
N LEU A 209 -4.67 24.50 15.81
CA LEU A 209 -5.32 24.87 14.56
C LEU A 209 -5.16 23.77 13.50
N VAL A 210 -6.19 23.64 12.68
CA VAL A 210 -6.16 22.88 11.43
C VAL A 210 -6.35 23.87 10.28
N GLY A 211 -5.44 23.83 9.31
CA GLY A 211 -5.50 24.68 8.11
C GLY A 211 -5.98 23.89 6.90
N LEU A 212 -6.96 24.42 6.17
CA LEU A 212 -7.34 23.93 4.85
C LEU A 212 -6.64 24.78 3.78
N TRP A 213 -6.13 24.14 2.75
CA TRP A 213 -5.40 24.78 1.66
C TRP A 213 -5.86 24.20 0.33
N SER A 214 -5.92 25.03 -0.72
CA SER A 214 -6.00 24.52 -2.09
C SER A 214 -4.63 24.02 -2.56
N THR A 215 -4.57 23.06 -3.48
CA THR A 215 -3.32 22.61 -4.12
C THR A 215 -2.89 23.47 -5.29
N GLU A 216 -3.76 24.35 -5.79
CA GLU A 216 -3.46 25.26 -6.89
C GLU A 216 -2.39 26.29 -6.48
N ILE A 217 -1.40 26.49 -7.34
CA ILE A 217 -0.27 27.37 -7.05
C ILE A 217 -0.67 28.80 -7.45
N PRO A 218 -0.68 29.77 -6.52
CA PRO A 218 -1.00 31.15 -6.86
C PRO A 218 0.13 31.80 -7.67
N ASP A 219 -0.24 32.71 -8.58
CA ASP A 219 0.72 33.46 -9.39
C ASP A 219 1.52 34.48 -8.54
N GLU A 220 0.89 35.03 -7.50
CA GLU A 220 1.46 36.02 -6.57
C GLU A 220 1.57 35.47 -5.14
N ASP A 221 2.43 36.11 -4.33
CA ASP A 221 2.58 35.77 -2.91
C ASP A 221 1.38 36.34 -2.13
N GLU A 222 0.54 35.46 -1.57
CA GLU A 222 -0.63 35.85 -0.77
C GLU A 222 -0.23 36.37 0.62
N VAL A 223 0.94 35.93 1.13
CA VAL A 223 1.46 36.32 2.44
C VAL A 223 2.75 37.12 2.31
N ALA A 224 2.70 38.38 2.74
CA ALA A 224 3.84 39.30 2.73
C ALA A 224 5.02 38.79 3.60
N GLU A 225 6.25 38.92 3.10
CA GLU A 225 7.46 38.58 3.86
C GLU A 225 7.50 39.33 5.20
N PRO A 226 7.88 38.67 6.32
CA PRO A 226 8.11 39.38 7.56
C PRO A 226 9.23 40.39 7.32
N ALA A 227 8.96 41.66 7.64
CA ALA A 227 9.90 42.75 7.45
C ALA A 227 11.15 42.57 8.33
N THR A 228 12.10 41.78 7.83
CA THR A 228 13.43 41.68 8.41
C THR A 228 14.36 42.66 7.69
N VAL A 229 15.12 43.37 8.52
CA VAL A 229 15.93 44.53 8.16
C VAL A 229 16.99 44.17 7.11
N GLU A 230 17.05 45.03 6.08
CA GLU A 230 18.07 45.13 5.02
C GLU A 230 18.20 44.01 3.99
N ARG A 231 17.69 44.27 2.77
CA ARG A 231 18.40 43.88 1.52
C ARG A 231 17.97 44.73 0.32
N LYS A 232 18.55 45.93 0.22
CA LYS A 232 18.44 46.80 -0.96
C LYS A 232 19.32 46.38 -2.17
N LYS A 233 19.89 45.16 -2.19
CA LYS A 233 20.71 44.67 -3.31
C LYS A 233 20.62 43.14 -3.46
N ARG A 234 19.59 42.64 -4.16
CA ARG A 234 19.61 41.31 -4.84
C ARG A 234 18.39 41.08 -5.75
N ARG A 235 18.06 42.05 -6.60
CA ARG A 235 16.86 42.04 -7.47
C ARG A 235 16.97 41.18 -8.74
N LYS A 236 17.74 40.08 -8.73
CA LYS A 236 18.00 39.30 -9.97
C LYS A 236 18.12 37.78 -9.82
N VAL A 237 17.67 37.17 -8.72
CA VAL A 237 17.74 35.69 -8.48
C VAL A 237 16.37 35.09 -8.09
N GLU A 238 15.25 35.71 -8.43
CA GLU A 238 13.93 35.36 -7.86
C GLU A 238 13.03 34.47 -8.73
N GLU A 239 13.57 33.72 -9.69
CA GLU A 239 12.72 32.88 -10.56
C GLU A 239 12.39 31.50 -9.97
N ASN A 240 13.07 31.10 -8.88
CA ASN A 240 12.95 29.75 -8.30
C ASN A 240 12.63 29.73 -6.79
N ARG A 241 12.05 30.82 -6.25
CA ARG A 241 11.60 30.87 -4.85
C ARG A 241 10.19 30.24 -4.73
N PRO A 242 9.90 29.45 -3.68
CA PRO A 242 8.55 28.97 -3.44
C PRO A 242 7.62 30.15 -3.14
N LYS A 243 6.41 30.10 -3.71
CA LYS A 243 5.37 31.11 -3.49
C LYS A 243 4.82 31.01 -2.07
N ARG A 244 4.51 32.12 -1.41
CA ARG A 244 3.96 32.10 -0.04
C ARG A 244 2.44 32.13 -0.09
N LYS A 245 1.81 31.05 0.38
CA LYS A 245 0.36 30.83 0.30
C LYS A 245 -0.31 31.04 1.66
N ALA A 246 -1.53 31.56 1.66
CA ALA A 246 -2.42 31.67 2.81
C ALA A 246 -3.44 30.51 2.83
N PRO A 247 -3.96 30.13 4.00
CA PRO A 247 -4.97 29.08 4.08
C PRO A 247 -6.30 29.56 3.51
N SER A 248 -7.08 28.65 2.92
CA SER A 248 -8.45 28.94 2.50
C SER A 248 -9.39 29.01 3.72
N LEU A 249 -9.18 28.11 4.68
CA LEU A 249 -9.96 28.05 5.92
C LEU A 249 -9.05 27.72 7.10
N VAL A 250 -9.33 28.34 8.25
CA VAL A 250 -8.65 28.06 9.52
C VAL A 250 -9.66 27.53 10.50
N LEU A 251 -9.50 26.27 10.89
CA LEU A 251 -10.36 25.56 11.81
C LEU A 251 -9.73 25.60 13.21
N LYS A 252 -10.41 26.27 14.16
CA LYS A 252 -10.03 26.24 15.57
C LYS A 252 -10.50 24.92 16.17
N SER A 253 -9.62 23.93 16.08
CA SER A 253 -10.00 22.55 16.30
C SER A 253 -9.88 22.11 17.75
N HIS A 254 -8.70 22.19 18.34
CA HIS A 254 -8.40 21.55 19.61
C HIS A 254 -7.93 22.56 20.65
N SER A 255 -8.18 22.24 21.93
CA SER A 255 -7.65 23.02 23.06
C SER A 255 -6.17 22.70 23.34
N GLY A 256 -5.72 21.53 22.88
CA GLY A 256 -4.35 21.06 22.95
C GLY A 256 -3.72 20.87 21.57
N ARG A 257 -2.54 20.25 21.56
CA ARG A 257 -1.77 19.98 20.33
C ARG A 257 -2.53 19.02 19.42
N VAL A 258 -2.69 19.38 18.15
CA VAL A 258 -3.25 18.46 17.15
C VAL A 258 -2.15 17.48 16.73
N SER A 259 -2.44 16.18 16.79
CA SER A 259 -1.47 15.13 16.50
C SER A 259 -1.63 14.54 15.11
N GLY A 260 -2.85 14.52 14.56
CA GLY A 260 -3.13 13.92 13.26
C GLY A 260 -4.33 14.55 12.56
N VAL A 261 -4.31 14.47 11.23
CA VAL A 261 -5.41 14.89 10.37
C VAL A 261 -5.52 13.96 9.17
N SER A 262 -6.73 13.66 8.72
CA SER A 262 -7.00 12.84 7.55
C SER A 262 -8.28 13.31 6.86
N PHE A 263 -8.28 13.33 5.53
CA PHE A 263 -9.51 13.41 4.75
C PHE A 263 -10.30 12.09 4.80
N SER A 264 -11.61 12.17 4.62
CA SER A 264 -12.41 11.06 4.09
C SER A 264 -12.48 11.16 2.56
N ASP A 265 -13.03 10.14 1.90
CA ASP A 265 -13.25 10.17 0.44
C ASP A 265 -14.40 11.14 0.04
N GLY A 266 -15.10 11.73 1.03
CA GLY A 266 -16.08 12.81 0.83
C GLY A 266 -15.54 14.19 1.22
N ASP A 267 -16.43 15.18 1.37
CA ASP A 267 -16.09 16.54 1.85
C ASP A 267 -15.98 16.64 3.38
N GLU A 268 -15.62 15.54 4.05
CA GLU A 268 -15.40 15.51 5.49
C GLU A 268 -13.92 15.34 5.82
N ALA A 269 -13.51 15.96 6.93
CA ALA A 269 -12.16 15.87 7.46
C ALA A 269 -12.18 15.44 8.92
N TYR A 270 -11.18 14.69 9.34
CA TYR A 270 -11.05 14.20 10.71
C TYR A 270 -9.75 14.68 11.31
N SER A 271 -9.80 15.26 12.51
CA SER A 271 -8.63 15.69 13.27
C SER A 271 -8.59 15.00 14.63
N CYS A 272 -7.39 14.70 15.13
CA CYS A 272 -7.19 14.19 16.48
C CYS A 272 -6.11 14.98 17.23
N GLY A 273 -6.22 15.01 18.55
CA GLY A 273 -5.31 15.79 19.37
C GLY A 273 -5.10 15.24 20.78
N PHE A 274 -4.06 15.76 21.43
CA PHE A 274 -3.68 15.46 22.81
C PHE A 274 -4.71 15.90 23.85
N ASP A 275 -5.74 16.65 23.45
CA ASP A 275 -6.90 16.95 24.30
C ASP A 275 -7.85 15.76 24.44
N SER A 276 -7.48 14.61 23.87
CA SER A 276 -8.29 13.43 23.91
C SER A 276 -9.66 13.75 23.25
N THR A 277 -9.61 14.43 22.11
CA THR A 277 -10.75 14.57 21.20
C THR A 277 -10.36 14.28 19.73
N LEU A 278 -11.40 14.01 18.95
CA LEU A 278 -11.44 13.52 17.58
C LEU A 278 -12.62 14.25 17.04
N ARG A 279 -12.33 15.09 16.06
CA ARG A 279 -13.30 16.02 15.53
C ARG A 279 -13.50 15.68 14.07
N SER A 280 -14.74 15.36 13.74
CA SER A 280 -15.21 15.36 12.36
C SER A 280 -15.50 16.80 11.98
N TRP A 281 -15.13 17.19 10.77
CA TRP A 281 -15.36 18.50 10.18
C TRP A 281 -16.08 18.27 8.87
N ASP A 282 -17.31 18.74 8.78
CA ASP A 282 -17.93 19.01 7.49
C ASP A 282 -17.30 20.29 6.93
N LEU A 283 -16.63 20.19 5.77
CA LEU A 283 -15.95 21.33 5.14
C LEU A 283 -16.94 22.45 4.75
N GLU A 284 -18.24 22.16 4.64
CA GLU A 284 -19.28 23.16 4.35
C GLU A 284 -19.80 23.91 5.59
N HIS A 285 -19.93 23.24 6.75
CA HIS A 285 -20.66 23.77 7.92
C HIS A 285 -19.83 23.91 9.22
N GLY A 286 -18.61 23.36 9.28
CA GLY A 286 -17.69 23.55 10.41
C GLY A 286 -18.20 23.01 11.75
N THR A 287 -19.08 22.01 11.75
CA THR A 287 -19.61 21.36 12.95
C THR A 287 -18.60 20.35 13.51
N CYS A 288 -18.57 20.22 14.84
CA CYS A 288 -17.56 19.45 15.56
C CYS A 288 -18.22 18.44 16.52
N SER A 289 -17.75 17.19 16.51
CA SER A 289 -18.03 16.14 17.51
C SER A 289 -16.74 15.76 18.25
N GLU A 290 -16.75 15.15 19.45
CA GLU A 290 -15.54 14.98 20.31
C GLU A 290 -15.27 13.51 20.71
N ARG A 291 -14.07 12.93 20.44
CA ARG A 291 -13.60 11.59 20.96
C ARG A 291 -12.06 11.38 21.11
N PRO A 292 -11.46 10.69 22.09
CA PRO A 292 -10.00 10.79 22.38
C PRO A 292 -8.93 10.01 21.59
N PHE A 293 -8.09 10.64 20.71
CA PHE A 293 -7.08 9.89 19.90
C PHE A 293 -5.78 10.63 19.48
N LEU A 294 -4.76 9.87 19.02
CA LEU A 294 -3.40 10.25 18.62
C LEU A 294 -3.12 10.21 17.10
N ALA A 295 -3.55 9.16 16.38
CA ALA A 295 -3.37 9.03 14.94
C ALA A 295 -4.64 8.46 14.29
N LEU A 296 -4.84 8.75 13.00
CA LEU A 296 -6.09 8.48 12.30
C LEU A 296 -5.85 7.78 10.97
N SER A 297 -6.77 6.89 10.64
CA SER A 297 -6.97 6.37 9.29
C SER A 297 -8.48 6.28 9.03
N VAL A 298 -8.92 6.94 7.96
CA VAL A 298 -10.34 7.08 7.61
C VAL A 298 -10.66 6.16 6.43
N SER A 299 -11.90 5.69 6.39
CA SER A 299 -12.53 5.02 5.23
C SER A 299 -13.98 5.48 5.13
N ASP A 300 -14.63 5.23 3.99
CA ASP A 300 -16.05 5.55 3.76
C ASP A 300 -17.01 5.13 4.88
N ALA A 301 -16.73 4.02 5.56
CA ALA A 301 -17.62 3.45 6.56
C ALA A 301 -17.16 3.66 8.00
N ALA A 302 -15.86 3.84 8.23
CA ALA A 302 -15.30 3.81 9.58
C ALA A 302 -14.01 4.61 9.72
N VAL A 303 -13.81 5.15 10.92
CA VAL A 303 -12.58 5.80 11.37
C VAL A 303 -11.85 4.88 12.33
N LEU A 304 -10.57 4.69 12.09
CA LEU A 304 -9.66 3.99 12.99
C LEU A 304 -8.79 5.03 13.68
N ALA A 305 -8.72 4.93 14.99
CA ALA A 305 -8.05 5.92 15.81
C ALA A 305 -7.17 5.24 16.85
N SER A 306 -5.88 5.60 16.88
CA SER A 306 -4.93 5.10 17.87
C SER A 306 -4.93 5.97 19.12
N SER A 307 -4.75 5.40 20.30
CA SER A 307 -4.73 6.13 21.58
C SER A 307 -3.45 5.86 22.36
N THR A 308 -3.11 6.78 23.28
CA THR A 308 -1.98 6.63 24.23
C THR A 308 -2.16 5.46 25.18
N ASP A 309 -3.39 4.98 25.36
CA ASP A 309 -3.73 3.85 26.23
C ASP A 309 -3.33 2.48 25.64
N ARG A 310 -2.62 2.48 24.49
CA ARG A 310 -2.19 1.31 23.74
C ARG A 310 -3.36 0.59 23.04
N THR A 311 -4.43 1.31 22.76
CA THR A 311 -5.54 0.79 21.97
C THR A 311 -5.64 1.44 20.60
N VAL A 312 -6.20 0.70 19.66
CA VAL A 312 -6.70 1.23 18.39
C VAL A 312 -8.18 0.91 18.33
N THR A 313 -9.02 1.95 18.26
CA THR A 313 -10.47 1.82 18.25
C THR A 313 -11.02 2.10 16.86
N GLN A 314 -12.01 1.32 16.46
CA GLN A 314 -12.79 1.55 15.26
C GLN A 314 -14.12 2.19 15.63
N TYR A 315 -14.45 3.26 14.93
CA TYR A 315 -15.73 3.95 15.02
C TYR A 315 -16.45 3.85 13.68
N ASP A 316 -17.67 3.34 13.69
CA ASP A 316 -18.56 3.42 12.54
C ASP A 316 -19.01 4.88 12.36
N LEU A 317 -18.88 5.38 11.13
CA LEU A 317 -19.32 6.74 10.79
C LEU A 317 -20.83 6.86 10.64
N ARG A 318 -21.50 5.73 10.40
CA ARG A 318 -22.96 5.66 10.20
C ARG A 318 -23.71 5.70 11.53
N ASP A 319 -23.04 5.34 12.62
CA ASP A 319 -23.62 5.36 13.96
C ASP A 319 -23.16 6.63 14.70
N PRO A 320 -24.08 7.58 14.99
CA PRO A 320 -23.75 8.75 15.79
C PRO A 320 -23.42 8.41 17.25
N SER A 321 -23.69 7.17 17.70
CA SER A 321 -23.38 6.72 19.05
C SER A 321 -21.86 6.69 19.30
N PRO A 322 -21.40 7.00 20.53
CA PRO A 322 -19.98 7.02 20.88
C PRO A 322 -19.38 5.62 21.08
N ASN A 323 -20.10 4.56 20.71
CA ASN A 323 -19.65 3.21 20.96
C ASN A 323 -18.56 2.82 19.97
N ALA A 324 -17.45 2.31 20.49
CA ALA A 324 -16.44 1.67 19.66
C ALA A 324 -17.01 0.37 19.09
N SER A 325 -16.90 0.19 17.77
CA SER A 325 -17.32 -1.04 17.10
C SER A 325 -16.35 -2.17 17.41
N VAL A 326 -15.04 -1.88 17.36
CA VAL A 326 -13.94 -2.84 17.63
C VAL A 326 -12.82 -2.11 18.36
N THR A 327 -12.19 -2.74 19.35
CA THR A 327 -11.00 -2.21 20.04
C THR A 327 -9.87 -3.23 19.98
N MET A 328 -8.71 -2.79 19.50
CA MET A 328 -7.50 -3.60 19.35
C MET A 328 -6.50 -3.22 20.42
N ILE A 329 -5.96 -4.21 21.13
CA ILE A 329 -5.06 -3.99 22.27
C ILE A 329 -3.62 -4.26 21.85
N HIS A 330 -2.74 -3.31 22.12
CA HIS A 330 -1.32 -3.39 21.86
C HIS A 330 -0.48 -3.49 23.14
N PRO A 331 0.67 -4.18 23.11
CA PRO A 331 1.63 -4.18 24.24
C PRO A 331 2.26 -2.80 24.49
N ALA A 332 2.52 -2.06 23.41
CA ALA A 332 3.08 -0.71 23.40
C ALA A 332 2.18 0.27 22.65
N THR A 333 2.44 1.56 22.77
CA THR A 333 1.62 2.61 22.15
C THR A 333 1.68 2.54 20.62
N PRO A 334 0.55 2.38 19.91
CA PRO A 334 0.50 2.44 18.45
C PRO A 334 0.71 3.88 17.97
N SER A 335 1.75 4.08 17.17
CA SER A 335 2.17 5.38 16.66
C SER A 335 1.54 5.72 15.30
N CYS A 336 1.31 4.70 14.47
CA CYS A 336 0.89 4.87 13.09
C CYS A 336 -0.01 3.72 12.62
N LEU A 337 -0.85 4.02 11.64
CA LEU A 337 -1.91 3.16 11.11
C LEU A 337 -1.91 3.27 9.59
N ALA A 338 -2.07 2.15 8.87
CA ALA A 338 -2.29 2.15 7.42
C ALA A 338 -3.22 1.00 7.03
N ARG A 339 -4.24 1.29 6.21
CA ARG A 339 -5.16 0.26 5.70
C ARG A 339 -4.62 -0.36 4.43
N ALA A 340 -4.94 -1.64 4.21
CA ALA A 340 -4.65 -2.27 2.92
C ALA A 340 -5.57 -1.68 1.84
N GLN A 341 -5.00 -1.37 0.68
CA GLN A 341 -5.75 -0.74 -0.42
C GLN A 341 -6.66 -1.71 -1.15
N THR A 342 -6.29 -2.99 -1.26
CA THR A 342 -7.12 -3.96 -2.00
C THR A 342 -8.08 -4.71 -1.07
N ASN A 343 -7.71 -4.88 0.20
CA ASN A 343 -8.56 -5.51 1.21
C ASN A 343 -9.00 -4.52 2.29
N SER A 344 -10.25 -4.09 2.23
CA SER A 344 -10.85 -3.14 3.18
C SER A 344 -10.85 -3.63 4.65
N HIS A 345 -10.70 -4.94 4.88
CA HIS A 345 -10.73 -5.55 6.19
C HIS A 345 -9.36 -5.65 6.85
N GLN A 346 -8.26 -5.42 6.14
CA GLN A 346 -6.92 -5.52 6.70
C GLN A 346 -6.37 -4.16 7.15
N LEU A 347 -5.78 -4.14 8.33
CA LEU A 347 -5.15 -2.96 8.92
C LEU A 347 -3.73 -3.29 9.36
N LEU A 348 -2.78 -2.46 8.97
CA LEU A 348 -1.43 -2.44 9.50
C LEU A 348 -1.30 -1.37 10.57
N THR A 349 -0.57 -1.72 11.62
CA THR A 349 -0.29 -0.85 12.75
C THR A 349 1.19 -0.95 13.11
N GLY A 350 1.81 0.20 13.38
CA GLY A 350 3.16 0.29 13.92
C GLY A 350 3.13 0.81 15.35
N ALA A 351 3.94 0.23 16.22
CA ALA A 351 4.05 0.65 17.62
C ALA A 351 5.50 0.95 18.02
N TYR A 352 5.67 1.61 19.16
CA TYR A 352 6.99 1.97 19.70
C TYR A 352 7.83 0.78 20.21
N ASP A 353 7.28 -0.43 20.22
CA ASP A 353 8.02 -1.67 20.52
C ASP A 353 8.86 -2.18 19.34
N GLY A 354 8.81 -1.52 18.18
CA GLY A 354 9.50 -1.97 16.97
C GLY A 354 8.75 -3.07 16.23
N VAL A 355 7.50 -3.34 16.60
CA VAL A 355 6.69 -4.44 16.08
C VAL A 355 5.54 -3.90 15.25
N ALA A 356 5.48 -4.36 14.00
CA ALA A 356 4.36 -4.12 13.12
C ALA A 356 3.36 -5.28 13.21
N ARG A 357 2.07 -4.94 13.20
CA ARG A 357 0.98 -5.90 13.38
C ARG A 357 -0.08 -5.71 12.31
N ILE A 358 -0.49 -6.82 11.70
CA ILE A 358 -1.59 -6.89 10.75
C ILE A 358 -2.82 -7.41 11.48
N TRP A 359 -3.91 -6.68 11.36
CA TRP A 359 -5.20 -6.97 11.96
C TRP A 359 -6.23 -7.23 10.88
N ASP A 360 -7.26 -7.99 11.24
CA ASP A 360 -8.43 -8.23 10.39
C ASP A 360 -9.66 -7.74 11.14
N LEU A 361 -10.27 -6.69 10.58
CA LEU A 361 -11.40 -5.96 11.16
C LEU A 361 -12.69 -6.79 11.20
N ARG A 362 -12.73 -7.95 10.51
CA ARG A 362 -13.86 -8.88 10.60
C ARG A 362 -13.94 -9.56 11.96
N SER A 363 -12.85 -9.57 12.74
CA SER A 363 -12.86 -10.17 14.06
C SER A 363 -13.48 -9.23 15.10
N VAL A 364 -14.50 -9.70 15.82
CA VAL A 364 -15.17 -8.90 16.87
C VAL A 364 -14.29 -8.83 18.11
N LYS A 365 -13.67 -9.95 18.52
CA LYS A 365 -12.62 -9.97 19.56
C LYS A 365 -11.22 -9.80 18.95
N THR A 366 -10.94 -8.63 18.41
CA THR A 366 -9.61 -8.31 17.87
C THR A 366 -8.59 -7.99 18.97
N THR A 367 -8.38 -8.91 19.91
CA THR A 367 -7.31 -8.80 20.93
C THR A 367 -5.97 -9.31 20.42
N THR A 368 -5.99 -10.12 19.36
CA THR A 368 -4.78 -10.72 18.79
C THR A 368 -4.63 -10.38 17.31
N PRO A 369 -3.45 -9.91 16.89
CA PRO A 369 -3.18 -9.62 15.48
C PRO A 369 -3.12 -10.91 14.66
N VAL A 370 -3.49 -10.83 13.38
CA VAL A 370 -3.40 -11.96 12.45
C VAL A 370 -1.95 -12.34 12.20
N ALA A 371 -1.12 -11.35 11.94
CA ALA A 371 0.32 -11.50 11.83
C ALA A 371 1.05 -10.43 12.65
N THR A 372 2.17 -10.82 13.26
CA THR A 372 3.06 -9.94 14.02
C THR A 372 4.46 -10.16 13.49
N PHE A 373 5.18 -9.07 13.22
CA PHE A 373 6.56 -9.17 12.76
C PHE A 373 7.42 -8.06 13.38
N GLN A 374 8.57 -8.47 13.91
CA GLN A 374 9.58 -7.57 14.47
C GLN A 374 10.32 -6.92 13.31
N VAL A 375 10.27 -5.59 13.24
CA VAL A 375 10.97 -4.83 12.18
C VAL A 375 12.40 -4.54 12.63
N TRP A 376 12.54 -4.02 13.84
CA TRP A 376 13.81 -3.68 14.48
C TRP A 376 13.75 -3.98 15.98
N ASP A 377 14.86 -4.37 16.57
CA ASP A 377 14.96 -4.59 18.02
C ASP A 377 15.12 -3.25 18.76
N GLU A 378 14.24 -2.99 19.73
CA GLU A 378 14.25 -1.82 20.61
C GLU A 378 14.18 -0.44 19.93
N LYS A 379 13.78 -0.38 18.66
CA LYS A 379 13.63 0.88 17.89
C LYS A 379 12.18 1.19 17.61
N LYS A 380 11.80 2.46 17.69
CA LYS A 380 10.41 2.90 17.47
C LYS A 380 10.04 2.93 16.00
N ILE A 381 8.83 2.49 15.69
CA ILE A 381 8.17 2.73 14.41
C ILE A 381 7.46 4.08 14.49
N LEU A 382 7.65 4.94 13.49
CA LEU A 382 7.05 6.28 13.42
C LEU A 382 5.99 6.39 12.32
N SER A 383 6.14 5.63 11.23
CA SER A 383 5.22 5.67 10.10
C SER A 383 5.14 4.33 9.38
N VAL A 384 3.96 4.04 8.84
CA VAL A 384 3.69 2.87 8.01
C VAL A 384 2.87 3.31 6.81
N ASP A 385 3.13 2.68 5.66
CA ASP A 385 2.30 2.81 4.46
C ASP A 385 2.12 1.43 3.82
N TRP A 386 0.94 1.19 3.26
CA TRP A 386 0.56 -0.08 2.65
C TRP A 386 0.04 0.17 1.23
N ARG A 387 0.77 -0.36 0.25
CA ARG A 387 0.43 -0.30 -1.17
C ARG A 387 -0.31 -1.56 -1.63
N ALA A 388 -1.22 -1.38 -2.59
CA ALA A 388 -1.78 -2.48 -3.37
C ALA A 388 -0.70 -3.45 -3.89
N GLY A 389 -0.96 -4.74 -3.74
CA GLY A 389 0.00 -5.81 -4.06
C GLY A 389 0.87 -6.24 -2.90
N GLY A 390 0.46 -5.90 -1.68
CA GLY A 390 1.07 -6.41 -0.46
C GLY A 390 2.43 -5.80 -0.10
N THR A 391 2.88 -4.75 -0.80
CA THR A 391 4.11 -4.07 -0.38
C THR A 391 3.82 -3.13 0.77
N VAL A 392 4.55 -3.30 1.86
CA VAL A 392 4.45 -2.54 3.09
C VAL A 392 5.77 -1.84 3.34
N ALA A 393 5.70 -0.53 3.58
CA ALA A 393 6.87 0.29 3.89
C ALA A 393 6.75 0.83 5.32
N ILE A 394 7.82 0.70 6.09
CA ILE A 394 7.85 1.01 7.53
C ILE A 394 9.02 1.94 7.81
N GLY A 395 8.75 3.10 8.39
CA GLY A 395 9.74 4.10 8.78
C GLY A 395 9.86 4.24 10.29
N GLY A 396 11.06 4.50 10.77
CA GLY A 396 11.28 4.83 12.17
C GLY A 396 12.73 5.12 12.52
N GLU A 397 13.10 4.88 13.77
CA GLU A 397 14.46 5.09 14.28
C GLU A 397 15.50 4.16 13.59
N GLY A 398 15.05 3.06 12.99
CA GLY A 398 15.89 2.10 12.28
C GLY A 398 16.17 2.43 10.81
N GLY A 399 15.51 3.45 10.25
CA GLY A 399 15.55 3.76 8.81
C GLY A 399 14.25 3.36 8.11
N LEU A 400 14.36 2.71 6.94
CA LEU A 400 13.24 2.23 6.14
C LEU A 400 13.29 0.70 6.02
N GLY A 401 12.27 0.02 6.54
CA GLY A 401 12.05 -1.41 6.36
C GLY A 401 10.97 -1.67 5.31
N VAL A 402 11.27 -2.47 4.28
CA VAL A 402 10.30 -2.88 3.25
C VAL A 402 9.94 -4.34 3.44
N TRP A 403 8.64 -4.62 3.47
CA TRP A 403 8.08 -5.93 3.69
C TRP A 403 7.07 -6.27 2.59
N LYS A 404 6.98 -7.55 2.22
CA LYS A 404 5.89 -8.09 1.42
C LYS A 404 4.91 -8.77 2.35
N ALA A 405 3.82 -8.09 2.69
CA ALA A 405 2.62 -8.77 3.13
C ALA A 405 2.05 -9.53 1.92
N TRP A 406 1.60 -10.76 2.13
CA TRP A 406 0.87 -11.45 1.07
C TRP A 406 -0.48 -10.72 0.91
N GLU A 407 -0.84 -10.44 -0.33
CA GLU A 407 -2.15 -9.92 -0.68
C GLU A 407 -2.48 -10.54 -2.03
N THR A 408 -3.65 -11.16 -2.13
CA THR A 408 -4.16 -11.57 -3.43
C THR A 408 -4.58 -10.30 -4.14
N LEU A 409 -3.76 -9.80 -5.08
CA LEU A 409 -4.24 -8.70 -5.92
C LEU A 409 -5.54 -9.15 -6.59
N PRO A 410 -6.55 -8.27 -6.68
CA PRO A 410 -7.71 -8.58 -7.46
C PRO A 410 -7.25 -8.90 -8.89
N LYS A 411 -7.78 -9.97 -9.49
CA LYS A 411 -7.44 -10.39 -10.86
C LYS A 411 -7.68 -9.29 -11.89
N THR A 412 -8.45 -8.27 -11.52
CA THR A 412 -8.76 -7.09 -12.32
C THR A 412 -7.61 -6.08 -12.44
N SER A 413 -6.59 -6.15 -11.57
CA SER A 413 -5.38 -5.31 -11.66
C SER A 413 -4.12 -6.15 -11.44
N ALA A 414 -3.65 -6.75 -12.54
CA ALA A 414 -2.39 -7.49 -12.58
C ALA A 414 -1.30 -6.68 -13.29
N THR A 415 -0.08 -6.81 -12.79
CA THR A 415 1.15 -6.38 -13.45
C THR A 415 1.78 -7.58 -14.15
N LEU A 416 1.94 -7.49 -15.46
CA LEU A 416 2.54 -8.55 -16.29
C LEU A 416 3.88 -8.06 -16.85
N THR A 417 4.89 -8.93 -16.80
CA THR A 417 6.19 -8.65 -17.40
C THR A 417 6.34 -9.42 -18.70
N LEU A 418 6.33 -8.69 -19.82
CA LEU A 418 6.54 -9.24 -21.16
C LEU A 418 8.01 -9.13 -21.55
N ARG A 419 8.72 -10.25 -21.61
CA ARG A 419 10.09 -10.32 -22.14
C ARG A 419 10.03 -10.35 -23.67
N ILE A 420 10.35 -9.23 -24.29
CA ILE A 420 10.34 -9.10 -25.75
C ILE A 420 11.70 -9.51 -26.28
N ILE A 421 11.71 -10.60 -27.06
CA ILE A 421 12.93 -11.19 -27.60
C ILE A 421 13.11 -10.73 -29.04
N LYS A 422 14.24 -10.06 -29.30
CA LYS A 422 14.62 -9.63 -30.65
C LYS A 422 15.45 -10.70 -31.38
N SER A 423 16.33 -11.39 -30.67
CA SER A 423 17.19 -12.40 -31.25
C SER A 423 17.57 -13.45 -30.22
N PHE A 424 17.30 -14.71 -30.55
CA PHE A 424 17.70 -15.86 -29.73
C PHE A 424 19.22 -16.12 -29.82
N VAL A 425 19.81 -15.93 -31.00
CA VAL A 425 21.23 -16.20 -31.25
C VAL A 425 22.15 -15.25 -30.46
N PHE A 426 21.82 -13.95 -30.47
CA PHE A 426 22.59 -12.90 -29.79
C PHE A 426 22.07 -12.57 -28.39
N ARG A 427 21.07 -13.31 -27.88
CA ARG A 427 20.47 -13.10 -26.55
C ARG A 427 19.94 -11.69 -26.29
N THR A 428 19.46 -11.00 -27.33
CA THR A 428 18.94 -9.64 -27.18
C THR A 428 17.47 -9.67 -26.82
N GLU A 429 17.18 -9.28 -25.59
CA GLU A 429 15.82 -9.17 -25.05
C GLU A 429 15.66 -7.90 -24.21
N ARG A 430 14.42 -7.47 -24.01
CA ARG A 430 14.07 -6.38 -23.09
C ARG A 430 12.71 -6.65 -22.47
N SER A 431 12.57 -6.36 -21.18
CA SER A 431 11.31 -6.51 -20.46
C SER A 431 10.42 -5.27 -20.60
N LEU A 432 9.19 -5.47 -21.05
CA LEU A 432 8.08 -4.52 -21.04
C LEU A 432 7.17 -4.87 -19.86
N VAL A 433 7.00 -3.95 -18.92
CA VAL A 433 6.10 -4.15 -17.78
C VAL A 433 4.80 -3.41 -18.08
N LEU A 434 3.69 -4.15 -18.07
CA LEU A 434 2.34 -3.61 -18.23
C LEU A 434 1.62 -3.70 -16.87
N HIS A 435 1.02 -2.61 -16.44
CA HIS A 435 0.32 -2.48 -15.15
C HIS A 435 -1.20 -2.40 -15.38
N ASN A 436 -1.98 -2.67 -14.34
CA ASN A 436 -3.45 -2.56 -14.34
C ASN A 436 -4.14 -3.38 -15.45
N ILE A 437 -3.62 -4.57 -15.76
CA ILE A 437 -4.27 -5.49 -16.70
C ILE A 437 -5.34 -6.29 -15.96
N ASN A 438 -6.55 -6.25 -16.47
CA ASN A 438 -7.63 -7.10 -15.99
C ASN A 438 -7.51 -8.51 -16.61
N LEU A 439 -7.11 -9.49 -15.81
CA LEU A 439 -6.92 -10.87 -16.26
C LEU A 439 -8.24 -11.57 -16.64
N GLU A 440 -9.38 -11.09 -16.13
CA GLU A 440 -10.69 -11.69 -16.37
C GLU A 440 -11.37 -11.16 -17.63
N SER A 441 -11.00 -9.94 -18.08
CA SER A 441 -11.59 -9.34 -19.27
C SER A 441 -10.66 -9.31 -20.48
N THR A 442 -9.34 -9.33 -20.26
CA THR A 442 -8.36 -9.18 -21.33
C THR A 442 -8.08 -10.54 -21.95
N SER A 443 -8.09 -10.62 -23.29
CA SER A 443 -7.69 -11.83 -24.02
C SER A 443 -6.19 -11.84 -24.34
N VAL A 444 -5.66 -13.03 -24.69
CA VAL A 444 -4.26 -13.17 -25.14
C VAL A 444 -3.98 -12.31 -26.38
N GLY A 445 -4.92 -12.24 -27.33
CA GLY A 445 -4.80 -11.40 -28.53
C GLY A 445 -4.72 -9.91 -28.19
N GLN A 446 -5.58 -9.42 -27.29
CA GLN A 446 -5.54 -8.04 -26.82
C GLN A 446 -4.20 -7.72 -26.13
N LEU A 447 -3.66 -8.65 -25.34
CA LEU A 447 -2.35 -8.48 -24.71
C LEU A 447 -1.21 -8.37 -25.74
N LYS A 448 -1.25 -9.17 -26.82
CA LYS A 448 -0.29 -9.08 -27.94
C LYS A 448 -0.35 -7.70 -28.61
N ASP A 449 -1.55 -7.18 -28.84
CA ASP A 449 -1.72 -5.89 -29.50
C ASP A 449 -1.29 -4.72 -28.61
N MET A 450 -1.59 -4.76 -27.31
CA MET A 450 -1.06 -3.81 -26.33
C MET A 450 0.47 -3.79 -26.31
N ALA A 451 1.11 -4.97 -26.35
CA ALA A 451 2.56 -5.08 -26.39
C ALA A 451 3.15 -4.47 -27.67
N ARG A 452 2.57 -4.78 -28.84
CA ARG A 452 2.98 -4.21 -30.14
C ARG A 452 2.84 -2.69 -30.14
N ALA A 453 1.73 -2.16 -29.63
CA ALA A 453 1.49 -0.72 -29.53
C ALA A 453 2.50 -0.03 -28.60
N ALA A 454 2.83 -0.64 -27.46
CA ALA A 454 3.82 -0.10 -26.53
C ALA A 454 5.23 -0.03 -27.16
N VAL A 455 5.65 -1.08 -27.87
CA VAL A 455 6.93 -1.13 -28.60
C VAL A 455 7.01 -0.07 -29.71
N ALA A 456 5.90 0.14 -30.43
CA ALA A 456 5.83 1.13 -31.50
C ALA A 456 5.90 2.57 -30.96
N THR A 457 5.27 2.83 -29.82
CA THR A 457 5.07 4.20 -29.29
C THR A 457 6.25 4.67 -28.46
N GLN A 458 6.75 3.85 -27.53
CA GLN A 458 7.78 4.26 -26.56
C GLN A 458 9.15 4.48 -27.23
N SER A 459 9.85 5.54 -26.82
CA SER A 459 11.14 5.96 -27.42
C SER A 459 12.28 4.97 -27.16
N GLY A 460 12.25 4.27 -26.02
CA GLY A 460 13.24 3.26 -25.64
C GLY A 460 13.23 2.02 -26.54
N TRP A 461 12.15 1.76 -27.27
CA TRP A 461 11.95 0.52 -28.03
C TRP A 461 12.32 0.60 -29.51
N LYS A 462 12.89 1.73 -29.97
CA LYS A 462 13.36 1.91 -31.36
C LYS A 462 14.12 0.69 -31.94
N PRO A 463 15.04 0.02 -31.22
CA PRO A 463 15.76 -1.14 -31.76
C PRO A 463 14.90 -2.39 -32.01
N PHE A 464 13.70 -2.45 -31.44
CA PHE A 464 12.79 -3.60 -31.46
C PHE A 464 11.60 -3.42 -32.43
N ARG A 465 11.40 -2.21 -33.00
CA ARG A 465 10.25 -1.90 -33.87
C ARG A 465 10.22 -2.68 -35.19
N ASN A 466 11.36 -3.17 -35.65
CA ASN A 466 11.47 -3.92 -36.90
C ASN A 466 11.30 -5.45 -36.68
N VAL A 467 11.02 -5.89 -35.45
CA VAL A 467 10.86 -7.31 -35.13
C VAL A 467 9.40 -7.70 -35.28
N ALA A 468 9.12 -8.74 -36.06
CA ALA A 468 7.79 -9.31 -36.17
C ALA A 468 7.51 -10.19 -34.94
N LEU A 469 6.58 -9.76 -34.08
CA LEU A 469 6.20 -10.47 -32.85
C LEU A 469 4.80 -11.07 -33.01
N ASP A 470 4.68 -12.39 -32.89
CA ASP A 470 3.45 -13.16 -33.16
C ASP A 470 3.05 -14.09 -32.01
N THR A 471 4.01 -14.70 -31.33
CA THR A 471 3.75 -15.78 -30.36
C THR A 471 4.20 -15.42 -28.94
N MET A 472 3.34 -15.73 -27.97
CA MET A 472 3.61 -15.59 -26.54
C MET A 472 3.79 -16.96 -25.89
N LYS A 473 4.76 -17.07 -24.97
CA LYS A 473 5.00 -18.27 -24.17
C LYS A 473 5.14 -17.90 -22.71
N LEU A 474 4.43 -18.60 -21.81
CA LEU A 474 4.63 -18.43 -20.38
C LEU A 474 6.07 -18.81 -20.02
N TYR A 475 6.80 -17.92 -19.33
CA TYR A 475 8.20 -18.12 -18.96
C TYR A 475 8.31 -18.66 -17.53
N THR A 476 7.65 -18.00 -16.58
CA THR A 476 7.48 -18.46 -15.20
C THR A 476 6.10 -18.08 -14.68
N GLN A 477 5.40 -19.04 -14.08
CA GLN A 477 4.25 -18.75 -13.22
C GLN A 477 4.74 -18.21 -11.87
N ALA A 478 3.93 -17.39 -11.19
CA ALA A 478 4.30 -16.83 -9.89
C ALA A 478 4.78 -17.94 -8.92
N HIS A 479 5.99 -17.78 -8.37
CA HIS A 479 6.68 -18.75 -7.49
C HIS A 479 7.23 -20.04 -8.15
N GLY A 480 7.34 -20.10 -9.49
CA GLY A 480 8.03 -21.18 -10.20
C GLY A 480 9.56 -21.04 -10.18
N ALA A 481 10.29 -22.15 -10.36
CA ALA A 481 11.75 -22.11 -10.48
C ALA A 481 12.15 -21.43 -11.80
N LYS A 482 13.16 -20.55 -11.75
CA LYS A 482 13.73 -19.96 -12.98
C LYS A 482 14.37 -21.06 -13.82
N THR A 483 14.19 -20.97 -15.13
CA THR A 483 14.73 -21.96 -16.07
C THR A 483 16.24 -21.78 -16.24
N THR A 484 16.93 -22.85 -16.61
CA THR A 484 18.38 -22.88 -16.79
C THR A 484 18.85 -22.08 -18.02
N ASN A 485 17.95 -21.87 -18.99
CA ASN A 485 18.21 -21.07 -20.19
C ASN A 485 17.84 -19.60 -19.96
N LEU A 486 18.83 -18.71 -20.13
CA LEU A 486 18.70 -17.28 -19.81
C LEU A 486 17.73 -16.51 -20.72
N ILE A 487 17.38 -17.03 -21.90
CA ILE A 487 16.58 -16.34 -22.93
C ILE A 487 15.14 -16.82 -22.93
N ILE A 488 14.93 -18.13 -23.17
CA ILE A 488 13.60 -18.73 -23.23
C ILE A 488 13.64 -20.15 -22.68
N ASN A 489 12.56 -20.56 -22.03
CA ASN A 489 12.37 -21.94 -21.60
C ASN A 489 12.14 -22.84 -22.82
N LEU A 490 12.97 -23.87 -23.02
CA LEU A 490 12.83 -24.84 -24.12
C LEU A 490 12.11 -26.12 -23.68
N ASP A 491 11.92 -26.33 -22.37
CA ASP A 491 11.50 -27.62 -21.80
C ASP A 491 9.98 -27.80 -21.80
N HIS A 492 9.20 -26.70 -21.87
CA HIS A 492 7.72 -26.72 -21.81
C HIS A 492 7.10 -26.03 -23.03
N ASP A 493 6.96 -26.71 -24.16
CA ASP A 493 6.29 -26.16 -25.35
C ASP A 493 4.76 -26.06 -25.23
N GLU A 494 4.18 -26.80 -24.29
CA GLU A 494 2.77 -26.72 -23.91
C GLU A 494 2.38 -25.36 -23.29
N TRP A 495 3.36 -24.52 -22.93
CA TRP A 495 3.15 -23.15 -22.43
C TRP A 495 3.05 -22.09 -23.52
N ILE A 496 3.08 -22.49 -24.80
CA ILE A 496 2.87 -21.60 -25.93
C ILE A 496 1.38 -21.28 -26.07
N LEU A 497 1.06 -19.98 -26.10
CA LEU A 497 -0.30 -19.47 -26.18
C LEU A 497 -0.70 -19.29 -27.64
N ASN A 498 -1.33 -20.33 -28.19
CA ASN A 498 -1.81 -20.35 -29.58
C ASN A 498 -3.24 -19.82 -29.76
N ASP A 499 -4.01 -19.76 -28.68
CA ASP A 499 -5.39 -19.31 -28.69
C ASP A 499 -5.47 -17.83 -28.26
N ASP A 500 -5.78 -16.96 -29.23
CA ASP A 500 -5.84 -15.51 -29.02
C ASP A 500 -7.16 -15.05 -28.37
N GLU A 501 -8.21 -15.86 -28.41
CA GLU A 501 -9.51 -15.54 -27.79
C GLU A 501 -9.56 -15.92 -26.30
N LYS A 502 -8.66 -16.80 -25.86
CA LYS A 502 -8.58 -17.23 -24.47
C LYS A 502 -8.32 -16.04 -23.53
N LEU A 503 -9.07 -15.98 -22.44
CA LEU A 503 -8.86 -14.99 -21.38
C LEU A 503 -7.55 -15.27 -20.64
N LEU A 504 -6.88 -14.21 -20.18
CA LEU A 504 -5.60 -14.35 -19.48
C LEU A 504 -5.71 -15.20 -18.21
N ALA A 505 -6.80 -15.05 -17.44
CA ALA A 505 -7.06 -15.87 -16.27
C ALA A 505 -7.12 -17.38 -16.60
N ASP A 506 -7.82 -17.76 -17.68
CA ASP A 506 -7.96 -19.15 -18.13
C ASP A 506 -6.69 -19.68 -18.81
N ALA A 507 -5.88 -18.79 -19.36
CA ALA A 507 -4.55 -19.08 -19.88
C ALA A 507 -3.50 -19.29 -18.78
N GLY A 508 -3.87 -19.15 -17.50
CA GLY A 508 -2.99 -19.39 -16.36
C GLY A 508 -2.13 -18.20 -15.97
N PHE A 509 -2.47 -16.99 -16.43
CA PHE A 509 -1.82 -15.77 -15.98
C PHE A 509 -2.25 -15.43 -14.55
N GLN A 510 -1.28 -15.02 -13.75
CA GLN A 510 -1.45 -14.45 -12.41
C GLN A 510 -0.73 -13.10 -12.33
N ASN A 511 -0.91 -12.35 -11.26
CA ASN A 511 -0.10 -11.15 -11.03
C ASN A 511 1.40 -11.50 -10.99
N GLU A 512 2.25 -10.60 -11.49
CA GLU A 512 3.71 -10.78 -11.64
C GLU A 512 4.11 -11.94 -12.58
N THR A 513 3.21 -12.43 -13.44
CA THR A 513 3.57 -13.48 -14.42
C THR A 513 4.53 -12.92 -15.46
N GLU A 514 5.58 -13.69 -15.74
CA GLU A 514 6.54 -13.39 -16.81
C GLU A 514 6.19 -14.19 -18.07
N VAL A 515 6.07 -13.50 -19.20
CA VAL A 515 5.74 -14.09 -20.50
C VAL A 515 6.74 -13.62 -21.54
N SER A 516 7.24 -14.54 -22.35
CA SER A 516 8.11 -14.23 -23.48
C SER A 516 7.28 -13.93 -24.71
N PHE A 517 7.57 -12.84 -25.42
CA PHE A 517 6.94 -12.47 -26.68
C PHE A 517 7.99 -12.40 -27.79
N PHE A 518 7.83 -13.20 -28.84
CA PHE A 518 8.85 -13.45 -29.84
C PHE A 518 8.25 -13.82 -31.19
N ASN A 519 9.13 -14.07 -32.17
CA ASN A 519 8.79 -14.59 -33.49
C ASN A 519 8.83 -16.13 -33.52
N TYR A 520 7.74 -16.79 -33.90
CA TYR A 520 7.63 -18.25 -33.88
C TYR A 520 8.62 -18.95 -34.82
N ASP A 521 8.85 -18.43 -36.02
CA ASP A 521 9.76 -19.04 -37.00
C ASP A 521 11.21 -19.01 -36.49
N LEU A 522 11.65 -17.86 -35.94
CA LEU A 522 12.97 -17.73 -35.34
C LEU A 522 13.16 -18.64 -34.10
N TYR A 523 12.09 -18.89 -33.35
CA TYR A 523 12.12 -19.83 -32.23
C TYR A 523 12.35 -21.28 -32.72
N ASN A 524 11.66 -21.70 -33.78
CA ASN A 524 11.82 -23.04 -34.34
C ASN A 524 13.22 -23.25 -34.92
N GLU A 525 13.78 -22.25 -35.60
CA GLU A 525 15.16 -22.28 -36.10
C GLU A 525 16.17 -22.43 -34.95
N PHE A 526 16.00 -21.63 -33.89
CA PHE A 526 16.87 -21.70 -32.71
C PHE A 526 16.72 -23.02 -31.94
N LYS A 527 15.51 -23.58 -31.86
CA LYS A 527 15.27 -24.88 -31.24
C LYS A 527 15.96 -26.02 -32.01
N ALA A 528 15.99 -25.94 -33.34
CA ALA A 528 16.68 -26.91 -34.18
C ALA A 528 18.21 -26.84 -34.01
N ASN A 529 18.77 -25.66 -33.80
CA ASN A 529 20.21 -25.44 -33.56
C ASN A 529 20.44 -24.40 -32.45
N PRO A 530 20.50 -24.81 -31.18
CA PRO A 530 20.68 -23.89 -30.05
C PRO A 530 22.16 -23.48 -29.91
N GLN A 531 22.67 -22.73 -30.89
CA GLN A 531 23.98 -22.10 -30.82
C GLN A 531 23.81 -20.62 -30.46
N THR A 532 24.54 -20.16 -29.45
CA THR A 532 24.59 -18.75 -29.08
C THR A 532 25.96 -18.20 -29.43
N SER A 533 26.01 -17.25 -30.35
CA SER A 533 27.24 -16.52 -30.66
C SER A 533 27.44 -15.43 -29.61
N TRP A 534 28.45 -15.59 -28.76
CA TRP A 534 28.97 -14.48 -27.97
C TRP A 534 29.96 -13.68 -28.83
N ASP A 535 29.86 -12.36 -28.71
CA ASP A 535 30.76 -11.31 -29.21
C ASP A 535 30.65 -10.88 -30.68
N CYS A 536 30.12 -9.66 -30.88
CA CYS A 536 30.90 -8.50 -31.32
C CYS A 536 30.34 -7.23 -30.66
#